data_AF-A0AAN7HGS9-F1
#
_entry.id   AF-A0AAN7HGS9-F1
#
_cell.length_a   1.000
_cell.length_b   1.000
_cell.length_c   1.000
_cell.angle_alpha   90.00
_cell.angle_beta   90.00
_cell.angle_gamma   90.00
#
_symmetry.space_group_name_H-M   'P 1'
#
loop_
_entity.id
_entity.type
_entity.pdbx_description
1 polymer ?
#
loop_
_entity_poly.entity_id
_entity_poly.type
_entity_poly.pdbx_seq_one_letter_code
_entity_poly.pdbx_strand_id
1 'polypeptide(L)'
;MTIAQGPVLVAEVQAQSFRHLDAKGAAVVSDIHVPAVVQTHVQTRYLVVSPYHEQEHLLDLESLDTENQLLALALTELKCLRQDYATAPYVESFNWEDIIENLRTLAQRCNHIWKKTSFFVVAFRSRIPPTTVYAELGALDKAAHAEATASGGFLKYWFGSPDAEGRNLATCIWRSQEDARKGGIGPAHRKAAGAARHLYSFWKIDRMKLTVGDGIEDWSITTWDE
;
A
#
# COMPACT_ATOMS: atom_id res chain seq x y z
N MET A 1 -19.09 25.20 24.41
CA MET A 1 -17.70 25.10 24.92
C MET A 1 -16.86 24.53 23.80
N THR A 2 -16.05 25.39 23.20
CA THR A 2 -15.32 25.14 21.95
C THR A 2 -13.89 24.84 22.32
N ILE A 3 -13.38 23.65 22.01
CA ILE A 3 -11.96 23.32 22.18
C ILE A 3 -11.32 23.28 20.80
N ALA A 4 -10.45 24.27 20.57
CA ALA A 4 -9.65 24.43 19.38
C ALA A 4 -8.49 23.43 19.39
N GLN A 5 -8.27 22.77 18.26
CA GLN A 5 -7.08 21.95 17.99
C GLN A 5 -5.96 22.85 17.48
N GLY A 6 -4.83 22.88 18.19
CA GLY A 6 -3.61 23.56 17.75
C GLY A 6 -2.79 22.70 16.78
N PRO A 7 -1.99 23.32 15.88
CA PRO A 7 -1.22 22.59 14.89
C PRO A 7 0.06 21.98 15.47
N VAL A 8 0.38 20.75 15.07
CA VAL A 8 1.65 20.08 15.36
C VAL A 8 2.71 20.58 14.38
N LEU A 9 3.81 21.09 14.94
CA LEU A 9 4.94 21.73 14.26
C LEU A 9 5.82 20.68 13.57
N VAL A 10 6.05 20.84 12.26
CA VAL A 10 7.04 20.09 11.48
C VAL A 10 8.40 20.78 11.66
N ALA A 11 9.41 20.06 12.15
CA ALA A 11 10.76 20.57 12.30
C ALA A 11 11.51 20.50 10.96
N GLU A 12 11.72 21.65 10.33
CA GLU A 12 12.64 21.80 9.20
C GLU A 12 14.09 21.87 9.70
N VAL A 13 14.95 21.00 9.19
CA VAL A 13 16.39 21.03 9.42
C VAL A 13 17.00 22.10 8.51
N GLN A 14 17.28 23.28 9.08
CA GLN A 14 18.05 24.32 8.40
C GLN A 14 19.52 23.91 8.28
N ALA A 15 19.98 23.73 7.04
CA ALA A 15 21.39 23.64 6.72
C ALA A 15 22.07 24.99 7.03
N GLN A 16 22.97 24.99 8.01
CA GLN A 16 23.77 26.16 8.38
C GLN A 16 24.85 26.42 7.32
N SER A 17 24.66 27.45 6.52
CA SER A 17 25.71 28.05 5.69
C SER A 17 26.55 29.01 6.53
N PHE A 18 27.77 28.62 6.87
CA PHE A 18 28.76 29.49 7.51
C PHE A 18 29.36 30.46 6.49
N ARG A 19 29.28 31.77 6.75
CA ARG A 19 30.06 32.79 6.05
C ARG A 19 31.16 33.35 6.97
N HIS A 20 32.39 33.01 6.56
CA HIS A 20 33.54 33.88 6.31
C HIS A 20 34.20 34.70 7.44
N LEU A 21 35.55 34.60 7.46
CA LEU A 21 36.67 35.56 7.70
C LEU A 21 37.86 34.66 8.13
N ASP A 22 39.10 34.69 7.60
CA ASP A 22 39.84 35.65 6.79
C ASP A 22 41.13 35.00 6.21
N ALA A 23 41.78 35.72 5.27
CA ALA A 23 43.21 35.72 4.91
C ALA A 23 43.82 34.74 3.87
N LYS A 24 44.19 35.34 2.73
CA LYS A 24 45.36 35.13 1.84
C LYS A 24 45.71 33.69 1.36
N GLY A 25 45.53 33.48 0.06
CA GLY A 25 46.27 32.48 -0.72
C GLY A 25 45.64 32.21 -2.09
N ALA A 26 46.32 32.59 -3.17
CA ALA A 26 45.87 32.34 -4.54
C ALA A 26 46.04 30.86 -4.94
N ALA A 27 45.04 30.25 -5.57
CA ALA A 27 45.21 29.08 -6.44
C ALA A 27 44.02 28.85 -7.38
N VAL A 28 44.30 28.98 -8.68
CA VAL A 28 43.80 28.29 -9.88
C VAL A 28 42.50 27.47 -9.76
N VAL A 29 41.51 27.86 -10.56
CA VAL A 29 40.29 27.10 -10.87
C VAL A 29 40.67 25.90 -11.75
N SER A 30 40.41 24.69 -11.25
CA SER A 30 40.36 23.48 -12.07
C SER A 30 38.92 22.97 -12.05
N ASP A 31 38.27 22.99 -13.21
CA ASP A 31 36.96 22.36 -13.41
C ASP A 31 37.09 20.85 -13.24
N ILE A 32 36.72 20.37 -12.05
CA ILE A 32 36.54 18.93 -11.81
C ILE A 32 35.19 18.58 -12.42
N HIS A 33 35.23 18.00 -13.62
CA HIS A 33 34.08 17.32 -14.20
C HIS A 33 33.79 16.07 -13.35
N VAL A 34 32.88 16.20 -12.39
CA VAL A 34 32.34 15.06 -11.65
C VAL A 34 31.46 14.29 -12.64
N PRO A 35 31.81 13.04 -13.02
CA PRO A 35 30.95 12.26 -13.87
C PRO A 35 29.61 12.07 -13.16
N ALA A 36 28.51 12.33 -13.87
CA ALA A 36 27.16 12.15 -13.36
C ALA A 36 27.03 10.73 -12.80
N VAL A 37 26.83 10.63 -11.49
CA VAL A 37 26.45 9.38 -10.84
C VAL A 37 25.12 8.98 -11.46
N VAL A 38 25.16 7.99 -12.35
CA VAL A 38 23.97 7.26 -12.76
C VAL A 38 23.47 6.59 -11.49
N GLN A 39 22.50 7.23 -10.83
CA GLN A 39 21.80 6.63 -9.70
C GLN A 39 21.04 5.43 -10.25
N THR A 40 21.68 4.26 -10.22
CA THR A 40 20.94 3.01 -10.26
C THR A 40 20.12 3.01 -8.98
N HIS A 41 18.82 3.30 -9.10
CA HIS A 41 17.88 3.11 -8.01
C HIS A 41 17.90 1.62 -7.67
N VAL A 42 18.73 1.23 -6.69
CA VAL A 42 18.67 -0.08 -6.09
C VAL A 42 17.33 -0.10 -5.37
N GLN A 43 16.32 -0.68 -6.00
CA GLN A 43 15.06 -0.96 -5.32
C GLN A 43 15.41 -1.82 -4.12
N THR A 44 14.95 -1.41 -2.94
CA THR A 44 15.12 -2.21 -1.74
C THR A 44 14.31 -3.48 -1.94
N ARG A 45 14.96 -4.65 -1.79
CA ARG A 45 14.33 -5.98 -1.89
C ARG A 45 12.99 -6.06 -1.16
N TYR A 46 12.90 -5.40 0.00
CA TYR A 46 11.70 -5.35 0.82
C TYR A 46 10.93 -4.05 0.60
N LEU A 47 9.62 -4.17 0.36
CA LEU A 47 8.71 -3.08 0.07
C LEU A 47 7.64 -2.95 1.17
N VAL A 48 7.40 -1.72 1.62
CA VAL A 48 6.29 -1.40 2.53
C VAL A 48 5.00 -1.32 1.72
N VAL A 49 4.13 -2.33 1.88
CA VAL A 49 2.85 -2.44 1.15
C VAL A 49 1.64 -2.39 2.07
N SER A 50 1.82 -1.93 3.32
CA SER A 50 0.78 -1.86 4.34
C SER A 50 1.07 -0.74 5.35
N PRO A 51 0.17 -0.46 6.29
CA PRO A 51 0.48 0.42 7.43
C PRO A 51 1.53 -0.14 8.41
N TYR A 52 1.93 -1.41 8.27
CA TYR A 52 2.93 -2.06 9.12
C TYR A 52 4.32 -2.02 8.47
N HIS A 53 5.35 -1.81 9.29
CA HIS A 53 6.72 -1.51 8.83
C HIS A 53 7.76 -2.52 9.31
N GLU A 54 7.35 -3.47 10.16
CA GLU A 54 8.21 -4.53 10.67
C GLU A 54 8.51 -5.57 9.58
N GLN A 55 9.63 -6.26 9.71
CA GLN A 55 10.19 -7.13 8.66
C GLN A 55 9.22 -8.19 8.17
N GLU A 56 8.45 -8.81 9.08
CA GLU A 56 7.45 -9.83 8.77
C GLU A 56 6.25 -9.31 7.94
N HIS A 57 6.13 -8.00 7.79
CA HIS A 57 5.06 -7.35 7.03
C HIS A 57 5.53 -6.79 5.69
N LEU A 58 6.83 -6.79 5.42
CA LEU A 58 7.37 -6.26 4.18
C LEU A 58 7.23 -7.28 3.06
N LEU A 59 6.84 -6.81 1.88
CA LEU A 59 6.79 -7.62 0.68
C LEU A 59 8.20 -7.83 0.13
N ASP A 60 8.61 -9.08 -0.04
CA ASP A 60 9.87 -9.42 -0.71
C ASP A 60 9.67 -9.40 -2.24
N LEU A 61 10.20 -8.38 -2.90
CA LEU A 61 10.12 -8.21 -4.36
C LEU A 61 10.82 -9.33 -5.12
N GLU A 62 11.84 -9.96 -4.55
CA GLU A 62 12.53 -11.10 -5.20
C GLU A 62 11.67 -12.37 -5.24
N SER A 63 10.59 -12.43 -4.46
CA SER A 63 9.63 -13.54 -4.48
C SER A 63 8.60 -13.45 -5.62
N LEU A 64 8.61 -12.35 -6.37
CA LEU A 64 7.61 -12.00 -7.37
C LEU A 64 8.22 -12.03 -8.78
N ASP A 65 7.39 -12.33 -9.78
CA ASP A 65 7.72 -12.03 -11.17
C ASP A 65 7.62 -10.52 -11.46
N THR A 66 8.07 -10.11 -12.64
CA THR A 66 8.18 -8.69 -13.01
C THR A 66 6.85 -7.95 -12.96
N GLU A 67 5.75 -8.52 -13.47
CA GLU A 67 4.45 -7.82 -13.48
C GLU A 67 3.94 -7.58 -12.05
N ASN A 68 4.11 -8.58 -11.18
CA ASN A 68 3.74 -8.47 -9.78
C ASN A 68 4.62 -7.46 -9.01
N GLN A 69 5.93 -7.40 -9.31
CA GLN A 69 6.82 -6.38 -8.74
C GLN A 69 6.38 -4.98 -9.17
N LEU A 70 6.13 -4.76 -10.46
CA LEU A 70 5.74 -3.47 -11.02
C LEU A 70 4.40 -2.99 -10.44
N LEU A 71 3.40 -3.87 -10.35
CA LEU A 71 2.13 -3.53 -9.73
C LEU A 71 2.27 -3.23 -8.23
N ALA A 72 3.05 -4.04 -7.48
CA ALA A 72 3.26 -3.79 -6.07
C ALA A 72 3.91 -2.42 -5.81
N LEU A 73 4.88 -2.03 -6.65
CA LEU A 73 5.50 -0.71 -6.60
C LEU A 73 4.48 0.40 -6.88
N ALA A 74 3.68 0.29 -7.94
CA ALA A 74 2.63 1.27 -8.25
C ALA A 74 1.60 1.38 -7.11
N LEU A 75 1.21 0.25 -6.51
CA LEU A 75 0.26 0.21 -5.39
C LEU A 75 0.77 0.88 -4.12
N THR A 76 2.08 1.18 -3.99
CA THR A 76 2.57 1.99 -2.87
C THR A 76 1.94 3.37 -2.81
N GLU A 77 1.49 3.90 -3.96
CA GLU A 77 0.84 5.20 -4.08
C GLU A 77 -0.69 5.15 -3.93
N LEU A 78 -1.26 4.00 -3.57
CA LEU A 78 -2.69 3.85 -3.29
C LEU A 78 -3.13 4.82 -2.19
N LYS A 79 -4.10 5.68 -2.53
CA LYS A 79 -4.69 6.70 -1.68
C LYS A 79 -6.21 6.59 -1.75
N CYS A 80 -6.85 6.77 -0.59
CA CYS A 80 -8.29 6.94 -0.53
C CYS A 80 -8.64 8.39 -0.93
N LEU A 81 -9.58 8.55 -1.86
CA LEU A 81 -9.96 9.85 -2.44
C LEU A 81 -11.19 10.48 -1.76
N ARG A 82 -11.87 9.73 -0.89
CA ARG A 82 -13.20 10.10 -0.37
C ARG A 82 -13.26 9.88 1.12
N GLN A 83 -14.18 10.55 1.80
CA GLN A 83 -14.43 10.32 3.22
C GLN A 83 -15.43 9.19 3.48
N ASP A 84 -16.34 8.93 2.53
CA ASP A 84 -17.43 7.95 2.61
C ASP A 84 -17.05 6.56 2.07
N TYR A 85 -15.75 6.29 1.88
CA TYR A 85 -15.18 5.09 1.26
C TYR A 85 -15.68 3.77 1.88
N ALA A 86 -16.05 3.78 3.16
CA ALA A 86 -16.62 2.62 3.86
C ALA A 86 -17.91 2.10 3.20
N THR A 87 -18.64 2.98 2.49
CA THR A 87 -19.91 2.65 1.81
C THR A 87 -19.95 2.99 0.32
N ALA A 88 -19.05 3.87 -0.16
CA ALA A 88 -18.96 4.25 -1.56
C ALA A 88 -18.53 3.08 -2.47
N PRO A 89 -18.81 3.16 -3.79
CA PRO A 89 -18.28 2.20 -4.77
C PRO A 89 -16.76 2.06 -4.64
N TYR A 90 -16.26 0.82 -4.69
CA TYR A 90 -14.85 0.53 -4.42
C TYR A 90 -13.91 1.24 -5.42
N VAL A 91 -14.25 1.17 -6.71
CA VAL A 91 -13.43 1.76 -7.78
C VAL A 91 -13.32 3.27 -7.62
N GLU A 92 -14.40 3.95 -7.23
CA GLU A 92 -14.39 5.40 -7.00
C GLU A 92 -13.69 5.82 -5.71
N SER A 93 -13.45 4.90 -4.78
CA SER A 93 -12.88 5.22 -3.47
C SER A 93 -11.37 5.45 -3.51
N PHE A 94 -10.69 4.98 -4.55
CA PHE A 94 -9.23 5.00 -4.65
C PHE A 94 -8.74 5.58 -5.97
N ASN A 95 -7.50 6.07 -5.98
CA ASN A 95 -6.83 6.68 -7.13
C ASN A 95 -6.32 5.66 -8.17
N TRP A 96 -7.18 4.76 -8.64
CA TRP A 96 -6.76 3.70 -9.58
C TRP A 96 -6.15 4.23 -10.88
N GLU A 97 -6.65 5.33 -11.43
CA GLU A 97 -6.07 5.94 -12.64
C GLU A 97 -4.60 6.33 -12.42
N ASP A 98 -4.28 6.98 -11.30
CA ASP A 98 -2.90 7.36 -10.96
C ASP A 98 -2.00 6.13 -10.82
N ILE A 99 -2.52 5.06 -10.19
CA ILE A 99 -1.79 3.80 -10.00
C ILE A 99 -1.48 3.15 -11.35
N ILE A 100 -2.44 3.12 -12.28
CA ILE A 100 -2.26 2.52 -13.60
C ILE A 100 -1.32 3.37 -14.47
N GLU A 101 -1.36 4.69 -14.35
CA GLU A 101 -0.39 5.58 -15.03
C GLU A 101 1.04 5.37 -14.51
N ASN A 102 1.21 5.24 -13.18
CA ASN A 102 2.50 4.93 -12.59
C ASN A 102 2.98 3.53 -13.01
N LEU A 103 2.09 2.53 -13.04
CA LEU A 103 2.40 1.19 -13.55
C LEU A 103 2.94 1.25 -14.99
N ARG A 104 2.30 2.05 -15.86
CA ARG A 104 2.74 2.27 -17.24
C ARG A 104 4.13 2.90 -17.29
N THR A 105 4.37 3.92 -16.48
CA THR A 105 5.68 4.58 -16.37
C THR A 105 6.76 3.61 -15.89
N LEU A 106 6.47 2.79 -14.89
CA LEU A 106 7.39 1.78 -14.36
C LEU A 106 7.71 0.70 -15.41
N ALA A 107 6.70 0.18 -16.10
CA ALA A 107 6.88 -0.81 -17.16
C ALA A 107 7.75 -0.27 -18.31
N GLN A 108 7.52 0.97 -18.75
CA GLN A 108 8.33 1.64 -19.77
C GLN A 108 9.80 1.80 -19.32
N ARG A 109 10.03 2.23 -18.08
CA ARG A 109 11.39 2.37 -17.51
C ARG A 109 12.14 1.04 -17.44
N CYS A 110 11.43 -0.06 -17.21
CA CYS A 110 11.98 -1.41 -17.19
C CYS A 110 12.03 -2.08 -18.57
N ASN A 111 11.60 -1.39 -19.64
CA ASN A 111 11.44 -1.94 -20.99
C ASN A 111 10.62 -3.25 -20.99
N HIS A 112 9.61 -3.31 -20.13
CA HIS A 112 8.77 -4.49 -19.94
C HIS A 112 7.51 -4.39 -20.80
N ILE A 113 7.22 -5.44 -21.57
CA ILE A 113 6.00 -5.57 -22.36
C ILE A 113 4.95 -6.27 -21.50
N TRP A 114 4.05 -5.49 -20.91
CA TRP A 114 2.97 -6.00 -20.08
C TRP A 114 2.01 -6.87 -20.88
N LYS A 115 1.69 -8.06 -20.34
CA LYS A 115 0.65 -8.93 -20.86
C LYS A 115 -0.60 -8.82 -20.01
N LYS A 116 -1.75 -9.05 -20.63
CA LYS A 116 -3.02 -8.99 -19.93
C LYS A 116 -3.00 -9.90 -18.69
N THR A 117 -3.10 -9.29 -17.52
CA THR A 117 -2.98 -9.97 -16.23
C THR A 117 -4.12 -9.54 -15.31
N SER A 118 -4.63 -10.51 -14.54
CA SER A 118 -5.71 -10.28 -13.60
C SER A 118 -5.24 -10.58 -12.18
N PHE A 119 -5.65 -9.71 -11.26
CA PHE A 119 -5.32 -9.74 -9.84
C PHE A 119 -6.60 -9.88 -9.03
N PHE A 120 -6.49 -10.53 -7.88
CA PHE A 120 -7.62 -10.73 -6.98
C PHE A 120 -7.66 -9.63 -5.94
N VAL A 121 -8.81 -8.99 -5.79
CA VAL A 121 -9.02 -7.86 -4.88
C VAL A 121 -10.10 -8.23 -3.89
N VAL A 122 -9.83 -7.97 -2.61
CA VAL A 122 -10.77 -8.20 -1.51
C VAL A 122 -11.04 -6.87 -0.83
N ALA A 123 -12.31 -6.49 -0.71
CA ALA A 123 -12.75 -5.37 0.10
C ALA A 123 -13.58 -5.87 1.28
N PHE A 124 -13.04 -5.72 2.49
CA PHE A 124 -13.71 -6.01 3.75
C PHE A 124 -14.37 -4.75 4.29
N ARG A 125 -15.68 -4.65 4.13
CA ARG A 125 -16.51 -3.57 4.69
C ARG A 125 -17.01 -4.00 6.05
N SER A 126 -16.93 -3.12 7.04
CA SER A 126 -17.30 -3.45 8.41
C SER A 126 -18.01 -2.31 9.12
N ARG A 127 -18.67 -2.63 10.23
CA ARG A 127 -19.14 -1.67 11.24
C ARG A 127 -18.70 -2.12 12.63
N ILE A 128 -17.79 -1.37 13.24
CA ILE A 128 -17.21 -1.65 14.54
C ILE A 128 -18.11 -1.02 15.63
N PRO A 129 -18.65 -1.81 16.57
CA PRO A 129 -19.42 -1.27 17.69
C PRO A 129 -18.50 -0.52 18.67
N PRO A 130 -19.04 0.45 19.43
CA PRO A 130 -18.26 1.23 20.38
C PRO A 130 -17.68 0.39 21.54
N THR A 131 -18.17 -0.83 21.74
CA THR A 131 -17.69 -1.78 22.75
C THR A 131 -16.42 -2.52 22.33
N THR A 132 -16.02 -2.45 21.05
CA THR A 132 -14.81 -3.14 20.56
C THR A 132 -13.55 -2.44 21.06
N VAL A 133 -12.66 -3.20 21.70
CA VAL A 133 -11.34 -2.72 22.08
C VAL A 133 -10.45 -2.69 20.85
N TYR A 134 -10.20 -1.49 20.31
CA TYR A 134 -9.43 -1.31 19.07
C TYR A 134 -8.03 -1.93 19.10
N ALA A 135 -7.37 -1.94 20.26
CA ALA A 135 -6.06 -2.57 20.41
C ALA A 135 -6.10 -4.09 20.16
N GLU A 136 -7.17 -4.77 20.59
CA GLU A 136 -7.35 -6.20 20.35
C GLU A 136 -7.61 -6.48 18.87
N LEU A 137 -8.43 -5.64 18.22
CA LEU A 137 -8.68 -5.72 16.79
C LEU A 137 -7.39 -5.52 15.99
N GLY A 138 -6.60 -4.48 16.33
CA GLY A 138 -5.33 -4.20 15.67
C GLY A 138 -4.29 -5.32 15.85
N ALA A 139 -4.25 -5.97 17.01
CA ALA A 139 -3.35 -7.11 17.25
C ALA A 139 -3.73 -8.34 16.39
N LEU A 140 -5.03 -8.61 16.24
CA LEU A 140 -5.51 -9.68 15.36
C LEU A 140 -5.22 -9.40 13.90
N ASP A 141 -5.48 -8.17 13.46
CA ASP A 141 -5.24 -7.72 12.08
C ASP A 141 -3.75 -7.82 11.72
N LYS A 142 -2.88 -7.29 12.58
CA LYS A 142 -1.43 -7.34 12.38
C LYS A 142 -0.91 -8.78 12.30
N ALA A 143 -1.38 -9.67 13.18
CA ALA A 143 -0.98 -11.08 13.15
C ALA A 143 -1.46 -11.79 11.86
N ALA A 144 -2.70 -11.54 11.43
CA ALA A 144 -3.21 -12.07 10.17
C ALA A 144 -2.43 -11.51 8.97
N HIS A 145 -2.09 -10.22 8.97
CA HIS A 145 -1.29 -9.59 7.93
C HIS A 145 0.11 -10.21 7.79
N ALA A 146 0.86 -10.43 8.88
CA ALA A 146 2.15 -11.13 8.83
C ALA A 146 2.03 -12.52 8.20
N GLU A 147 0.98 -13.26 8.55
CA GLU A 147 0.71 -14.60 8.00
C GLU A 147 0.37 -14.56 6.51
N ALA A 148 -0.40 -13.56 6.05
CA ALA A 148 -0.68 -13.31 4.64
C ALA A 148 0.61 -13.01 3.87
N THR A 149 1.45 -12.09 4.37
CA THR A 149 2.74 -11.75 3.74
C THR A 149 3.63 -12.99 3.63
N ALA A 150 3.75 -13.77 4.70
CA ALA A 150 4.56 -14.99 4.72
C ALA A 150 4.06 -16.10 3.78
N SER A 151 2.75 -16.11 3.46
CA SER A 151 2.15 -17.10 2.56
C SER A 151 2.47 -16.85 1.08
N GLY A 152 2.90 -15.63 0.73
CA GLY A 152 3.26 -15.24 -0.63
C GLY A 152 2.07 -14.81 -1.49
N GLY A 153 2.36 -13.99 -2.51
CA GLY A 153 1.37 -13.48 -3.47
C GLY A 153 0.48 -12.34 -2.96
N PHE A 154 0.79 -11.82 -1.78
CA PHE A 154 0.19 -10.62 -1.22
C PHE A 154 0.87 -9.36 -1.77
N LEU A 155 0.12 -8.45 -2.39
CA LEU A 155 0.70 -7.29 -3.09
C LEU A 155 0.47 -5.96 -2.37
N LYS A 156 -0.66 -5.80 -1.70
CA LYS A 156 -1.01 -4.56 -0.99
C LYS A 156 -2.04 -4.82 0.09
N TYR A 157 -1.89 -4.10 1.20
CA TYR A 157 -2.89 -3.94 2.24
C TYR A 157 -3.16 -2.46 2.51
N TRP A 158 -4.41 -2.14 2.78
CA TRP A 158 -4.81 -0.82 3.26
C TRP A 158 -6.03 -0.95 4.16
N PHE A 159 -6.10 -0.16 5.22
CA PHE A 159 -7.32 0.02 6.00
C PHE A 159 -7.52 1.49 6.35
N GLY A 160 -8.79 1.88 6.45
CA GLY A 160 -9.20 3.20 6.88
C GLY A 160 -9.39 3.31 8.39
N SER A 161 -9.84 4.48 8.82
CA SER A 161 -10.33 4.72 10.19
C SER A 161 -11.86 4.72 10.19
N PRO A 162 -12.51 4.09 11.18
CA PRO A 162 -13.98 4.04 11.21
C PRO A 162 -14.59 5.43 11.24
N ASP A 163 -15.70 5.60 10.52
CA ASP A 163 -16.48 6.85 10.58
C ASP A 163 -17.26 6.99 11.90
N ALA A 164 -18.06 8.06 12.02
CA ALA A 164 -18.84 8.35 13.22
C ALA A 164 -19.84 7.22 13.57
N GLU A 165 -20.27 6.43 12.58
CA GLU A 165 -21.16 5.28 12.75
C GLU A 165 -20.39 3.97 12.98
N GLY A 166 -19.06 4.02 13.01
CA GLY A 166 -18.16 2.88 13.16
C GLY A 166 -17.92 2.12 11.86
N ARG A 167 -18.33 2.62 10.69
CA ARG A 167 -18.15 1.95 9.41
C ARG A 167 -16.73 2.11 8.90
N ASN A 168 -16.14 1.04 8.38
CA ASN A 168 -14.78 1.05 7.86
C ASN A 168 -14.62 0.15 6.63
N LEU A 169 -13.50 0.31 5.92
CA LEU A 169 -13.05 -0.54 4.84
C LEU A 169 -11.59 -0.94 5.09
N ALA A 170 -11.31 -2.23 4.92
CA ALA A 170 -9.98 -2.74 4.66
C ALA A 170 -9.96 -3.37 3.26
N THR A 171 -8.84 -3.25 2.55
CA THR A 171 -8.68 -3.86 1.23
C THR A 171 -7.32 -4.53 1.08
N CYS A 172 -7.30 -5.65 0.38
CA CYS A 172 -6.07 -6.30 -0.05
C CYS A 172 -6.10 -6.73 -1.51
N ILE A 173 -4.91 -6.68 -2.12
CA ILE A 173 -4.68 -7.06 -3.51
C ILE A 173 -3.71 -8.24 -3.52
N TRP A 174 -4.03 -9.26 -4.31
CA TRP A 174 -3.30 -10.51 -4.43
C TRP A 174 -3.03 -10.84 -5.89
N ARG A 175 -1.97 -11.61 -6.15
CA ARG A 175 -1.70 -12.15 -7.50
C ARG A 175 -2.87 -12.98 -8.03
N SER A 176 -3.51 -13.75 -7.15
CA SER A 176 -4.58 -14.68 -7.50
C SER A 176 -5.52 -14.96 -6.32
N GLN A 177 -6.70 -15.52 -6.62
CA GLN A 177 -7.62 -16.04 -5.60
C GLN A 177 -6.99 -17.20 -4.81
N GLU A 178 -6.15 -18.01 -5.45
CA GLU A 178 -5.47 -19.13 -4.80
C GLU A 178 -4.50 -18.63 -3.73
N ASP A 179 -3.71 -17.60 -4.03
CA ASP A 179 -2.79 -16.98 -3.06
C ASP A 179 -3.56 -16.34 -1.90
N ALA A 180 -4.66 -15.63 -2.19
CA ALA A 180 -5.55 -15.09 -1.16
C ALA A 180 -6.12 -16.17 -0.25
N ARG A 181 -6.51 -17.33 -0.82
CA ARG A 181 -6.98 -18.49 -0.05
C ARG A 181 -5.86 -19.06 0.83
N LYS A 182 -4.65 -19.22 0.30
CA LYS A 182 -3.49 -19.73 1.07
C LYS A 182 -3.15 -18.80 2.24
N GLY A 183 -3.14 -17.49 1.99
CA GLY A 183 -2.92 -16.49 3.03
C GLY A 183 -4.02 -16.44 4.09
N GLY A 184 -5.27 -16.76 3.72
CA GLY A 184 -6.44 -16.68 4.61
C GLY A 184 -6.74 -17.91 5.47
N ILE A 185 -5.98 -19.00 5.37
CA ILE A 185 -6.29 -20.27 6.08
C ILE A 185 -5.40 -20.57 7.29
N GLY A 186 -4.40 -19.74 7.57
CA GLY A 186 -3.48 -19.97 8.68
C GLY A 186 -4.09 -19.72 10.06
N PRO A 187 -3.40 -20.13 11.15
CA PRO A 187 -3.88 -19.93 12.52
C PRO A 187 -4.26 -18.49 12.88
N ALA A 188 -3.49 -17.49 12.45
CA ALA A 188 -3.75 -16.09 12.78
C ALA A 188 -5.01 -15.58 12.08
N HIS A 189 -5.16 -15.86 10.78
CA HIS A 189 -6.39 -15.55 10.04
C HIS A 189 -7.60 -16.27 10.61
N ARG A 190 -7.49 -17.56 10.98
CA ARG A 190 -8.59 -18.29 11.63
C ARG A 190 -9.00 -17.66 12.95
N LYS A 191 -8.04 -17.18 13.75
CA LYS A 191 -8.32 -16.46 15.00
C LYS A 191 -9.05 -15.14 14.73
N ALA A 192 -8.57 -14.34 13.78
CA ALA A 192 -9.22 -13.08 13.39
C ALA A 192 -10.65 -13.32 12.84
N ALA A 193 -10.81 -14.29 11.94
CA ALA A 193 -12.11 -14.67 11.38
C ALA A 193 -13.08 -15.19 12.45
N GLY A 194 -12.58 -15.98 13.41
CA GLY A 194 -13.38 -16.45 14.55
C GLY A 194 -13.84 -15.30 15.46
N ALA A 195 -13.00 -14.28 15.64
CA ALA A 195 -13.31 -13.11 16.45
C ALA A 195 -14.24 -12.10 15.74
N ALA A 196 -14.32 -12.12 14.41
CA ALA A 196 -15.10 -11.16 13.62
C ALA A 196 -16.55 -11.01 14.09
N ARG A 197 -17.20 -12.11 14.51
CA ARG A 197 -18.59 -12.10 14.99
C ARG A 197 -18.81 -11.30 16.28
N HIS A 198 -17.75 -11.10 17.06
CA HIS A 198 -17.81 -10.36 18.32
C HIS A 198 -17.23 -8.95 18.18
N LEU A 199 -16.33 -8.74 17.21
CA LEU A 199 -15.65 -7.47 16.99
C LEU A 199 -16.41 -6.53 16.05
N TYR A 200 -17.35 -7.06 15.26
CA TYR A 200 -18.11 -6.28 14.29
C TYR A 200 -19.62 -6.50 14.45
N SER A 201 -20.38 -5.40 14.35
CA SER A 201 -21.84 -5.43 14.27
C SER A 201 -22.34 -5.76 12.86
N PHE A 202 -21.50 -5.51 11.85
CA PHE A 202 -21.73 -5.85 10.45
C PHE A 202 -20.39 -6.07 9.76
N TRP A 203 -20.32 -7.03 8.84
CA TRP A 203 -19.23 -7.14 7.89
C TRP A 203 -19.69 -7.76 6.58
N LYS A 204 -19.00 -7.39 5.50
CA LYS A 204 -19.18 -7.93 4.15
C LYS A 204 -17.82 -8.06 3.48
N ILE A 205 -17.64 -9.13 2.73
CA ILE A 205 -16.47 -9.32 1.87
C ILE A 205 -16.92 -9.20 0.42
N ASP A 206 -16.45 -8.16 -0.26
CA ASP A 206 -16.56 -8.03 -1.71
C ASP A 206 -15.31 -8.63 -2.35
N ARG A 207 -15.51 -9.52 -3.32
CA ARG A 207 -14.42 -10.10 -4.13
C ARG A 207 -14.50 -9.52 -5.53
N MET A 208 -13.37 -9.04 -6.01
CA MET A 208 -13.26 -8.32 -7.27
C MET A 208 -12.03 -8.80 -8.05
N LYS A 209 -12.05 -8.52 -9.34
CA LYS A 209 -10.96 -8.80 -10.28
C LYS A 209 -10.46 -7.48 -10.84
N LEU A 210 -9.21 -7.12 -10.55
CA LEU A 210 -8.50 -6.07 -11.28
C LEU A 210 -7.89 -6.72 -12.52
N THR A 211 -8.29 -6.31 -13.70
CA THR A 211 -7.65 -6.73 -14.96
C THR A 211 -6.93 -5.53 -15.56
N VAL A 212 -5.65 -5.70 -15.86
CA VAL A 212 -4.84 -4.74 -16.62
C VAL A 212 -4.61 -5.33 -18.01
N GLY A 213 -5.00 -4.61 -19.05
CA GLY A 213 -4.91 -5.04 -20.45
C GLY A 213 -3.48 -5.12 -20.97
N ASP A 214 -3.31 -5.71 -22.16
CA ASP A 214 -2.03 -5.75 -22.84
C ASP A 214 -1.46 -4.34 -23.01
N GLY A 215 -0.14 -4.18 -22.79
CA GLY A 215 0.52 -2.88 -22.89
C GLY A 215 0.04 -1.83 -21.88
N ILE A 216 -0.83 -2.19 -20.92
CA ILE A 216 -1.46 -1.26 -19.97
C ILE A 216 -2.29 -0.21 -20.73
N GLU A 217 -2.95 -0.63 -21.81
CA GLU A 217 -3.82 0.23 -22.63
C GLU A 217 -5.18 0.45 -21.97
N ASP A 218 -5.67 -0.55 -21.24
CA ASP A 218 -6.92 -0.49 -20.49
C ASP A 218 -6.78 -1.16 -19.12
N TRP A 219 -7.77 -0.90 -18.26
CA TRP A 219 -7.93 -1.61 -17.01
C TRP A 219 -9.40 -1.65 -16.60
N SER A 220 -9.76 -2.60 -15.74
CA SER A 220 -11.08 -2.63 -15.10
C SER A 220 -11.02 -3.32 -13.75
N ILE A 221 -11.92 -2.93 -12.84
CA ILE A 221 -12.22 -3.67 -11.63
C ILE A 221 -13.67 -4.11 -11.70
N THR A 222 -13.87 -5.43 -11.71
CA THR A 222 -15.18 -6.07 -11.84
C THR A 222 -15.45 -6.98 -10.66
N THR A 223 -16.71 -7.34 -10.42
CA THR A 223 -17.04 -8.38 -9.46
C THR A 223 -16.38 -9.71 -9.87
N TRP A 224 -15.94 -10.49 -8.89
CA TRP A 224 -15.42 -11.83 -9.15
C TRP A 224 -16.58 -12.80 -9.42
N ASP A 225 -16.77 -13.17 -10.68
CA ASP A 225 -17.64 -14.27 -11.07
C ASP A 225 -16.85 -15.58 -10.93
N GLU A 226 -17.36 -16.53 -10.13
CA GLU A 226 -16.71 -17.83 -9.84
C GLU A 226 -16.54 -18.73 -11.08
#